data_AF-A0A814RWE3-F1
#
_entry.id   AF-A0A814RWE3-F1
#
_cell.length_a   1.000
_cell.length_b   1.000
_cell.length_c   1.000
_cell.angle_alpha   90.00
_cell.angle_beta   90.00
_cell.angle_gamma   90.00
#
_symmetry.space_group_name_H-M   'P 1'
#
loop_
_entity.id
_entity.type
_entity.pdbx_description
1 polymer ?
#
loop_
_entity_poly.entity_id
_entity_poly.type
_entity_poly.pdbx_seq_one_letter_code
_entity_poly.pdbx_strand_id
1 'polypeptide(L)'
;MFTNLIYVHFGLNDDFLYAPTSLIDFLYTTYYASNIVHLNVRVRSFDDCLCLLDRRFTQLHTFIVQVDRIYHTSMIIKNTETLSNLKCFSLTLFWATLEYDNLILPLLHQMSFLEKLTLSFTIRDRISFIDGNHLVIDIISKKPYLHTFIFDIVTNCAIADEQLLPTSDDVRCPLIQRGYNVGYYIDYLYDSIGRCHIYSLPFTMERIQDITIKFPGGVFTHVRHLVVHDFFRSIEHDFFLLISQAFPLLKHMTVVSLMEQKKKQSNKSDEYEETSSIIKYSHLTTLKLSQAHIDYAKELLLDSNTRLPCLNKLYIDYEKLANVTEDFTSDAAHVNCAKLKNLILYGSTNINETNFFNYFPFVQCRFRS
;
A
#
# COMPACT_ATOMS: atom_id res chain seq x y z
N MET A 1 1.32 15.50 -32.30
CA MET A 1 0.05 16.22 -32.01
C MET A 1 -1.04 15.16 -31.99
N PHE A 2 -1.57 14.80 -30.83
CA PHE A 2 -2.57 13.73 -30.71
C PHE A 2 -3.97 14.34 -30.64
N THR A 3 -4.64 14.47 -31.78
CA THR A 3 -6.04 14.91 -31.84
C THR A 3 -6.97 13.70 -31.66
N ASN A 4 -8.15 13.89 -31.05
CA ASN A 4 -9.19 12.87 -30.84
C ASN A 4 -8.88 11.72 -29.85
N LEU A 5 -7.93 11.90 -28.92
CA LEU A 5 -7.79 10.96 -27.81
C LEU A 5 -8.97 11.09 -26.84
N ILE A 6 -9.69 9.99 -26.62
CA ILE A 6 -10.83 9.92 -25.68
C ILE A 6 -10.38 9.31 -24.34
N TYR A 7 -9.50 8.31 -24.41
CA TYR A 7 -8.94 7.58 -23.27
C TYR A 7 -7.43 7.73 -23.26
N VAL A 8 -6.89 8.17 -22.12
CA VAL A 8 -5.45 8.32 -21.94
C VAL A 8 -5.01 7.66 -20.64
N HIS A 9 -3.93 6.88 -20.73
CA HIS A 9 -3.27 6.26 -19.59
C HIS A 9 -1.80 6.67 -19.57
N PHE A 10 -1.39 7.37 -18.51
CA PHE A 10 0.01 7.68 -18.23
C PHE A 10 0.46 6.90 -17.01
N GLY A 11 1.57 6.17 -17.08
CA GLY A 11 2.06 5.45 -15.92
C GLY A 11 3.58 5.36 -15.86
N LEU A 12 4.11 5.59 -14.66
CA LEU A 12 5.48 5.23 -14.31
C LEU A 12 5.55 3.71 -14.10
N ASN A 13 6.59 3.07 -14.66
CA ASN A 13 6.87 1.66 -14.38
C ASN A 13 7.22 1.47 -12.90
N ASP A 14 6.64 0.43 -12.28
CA ASP A 14 6.80 0.02 -10.87
C ASP A 14 8.24 -0.12 -10.36
N ASP A 15 9.21 -0.22 -11.27
CA ASP A 15 10.61 -0.50 -10.95
C ASP A 15 11.49 0.73 -10.65
N PHE A 16 10.98 1.95 -10.84
CA PHE A 16 11.80 3.16 -10.76
C PHE A 16 11.46 4.07 -9.57
N LEU A 17 12.23 3.88 -8.49
CA LEU A 17 12.34 4.83 -7.38
C LEU A 17 13.06 6.15 -7.77
N TYR A 18 13.63 6.28 -8.98
CA TYR A 18 14.31 7.51 -9.44
C TYR A 18 14.12 7.90 -10.93
N ALA A 19 12.89 8.09 -11.41
CA ALA A 19 12.63 8.82 -12.65
C ALA A 19 11.91 10.15 -12.33
N PRO A 20 12.55 11.32 -12.51
CA PRO A 20 11.88 12.59 -12.53
C PRO A 20 11.45 12.87 -13.96
N THR A 21 10.15 12.81 -14.25
CA THR A 21 9.60 13.55 -15.38
C THR A 21 8.30 14.13 -14.88
N SER A 22 8.32 15.43 -14.56
CA SER A 22 7.10 16.17 -14.34
C SER A 22 6.24 16.00 -15.60
N LEU A 23 4.97 15.65 -15.42
CA LEU A 23 4.01 15.59 -16.53
C LEU A 23 3.86 16.94 -17.23
N ILE A 24 4.18 18.03 -16.53
CA ILE A 24 4.04 19.40 -17.03
C ILE A 24 4.90 19.57 -18.30
N ASP A 25 6.13 19.06 -18.31
CA ASP A 25 7.04 19.17 -19.45
C ASP A 25 6.57 18.36 -20.67
N PHE A 26 5.88 17.24 -20.45
CA PHE A 26 5.41 16.36 -21.52
C PHE A 26 4.10 16.85 -22.17
N LEU A 27 3.30 17.62 -21.42
CA LEU A 27 1.91 17.94 -21.78
C LEU A 27 1.66 19.42 -22.10
N TYR A 28 2.65 20.31 -21.88
CA TYR A 28 2.51 21.74 -22.18
C TYR A 28 2.27 22.04 -23.67
N THR A 29 2.76 21.20 -24.57
CA THR A 29 2.71 21.46 -26.03
C THR A 29 1.68 20.63 -26.81
N THR A 30 1.05 19.61 -26.20
CA THR A 30 0.38 18.53 -26.94
C THR A 30 -1.14 18.44 -26.80
N TYR A 31 -1.78 19.07 -25.80
CA TYR A 31 -3.18 18.76 -25.42
C TYR A 31 -4.12 19.96 -25.25
N TYR A 32 -3.79 21.14 -25.76
CA TYR A 32 -4.54 22.40 -25.53
C TYR A 32 -5.99 22.44 -26.08
N ALA A 33 -6.51 21.35 -26.65
CA ALA A 33 -7.89 21.23 -27.16
C ALA A 33 -8.33 19.75 -27.23
N SER A 34 -8.16 18.99 -26.14
CA SER A 34 -8.42 17.55 -26.16
C SER A 34 -9.88 17.19 -25.81
N ASN A 35 -10.48 16.26 -26.57
CA ASN A 35 -11.78 15.64 -26.27
C ASN A 35 -11.63 14.48 -25.26
N ILE A 36 -10.67 14.59 -24.33
CA ILE A 36 -10.39 13.52 -23.37
C ILE A 36 -11.54 13.45 -22.37
N VAL A 37 -12.15 12.27 -22.30
CA VAL A 37 -13.26 11.96 -21.40
C VAL A 37 -12.80 11.10 -20.22
N HIS A 38 -11.70 10.35 -20.41
CA HIS A 38 -11.14 9.46 -19.40
C HIS A 38 -9.63 9.62 -19.31
N LEU A 39 -9.15 9.97 -18.11
CA LEU A 39 -7.74 10.13 -17.81
C LEU A 39 -7.35 9.24 -16.63
N ASN A 40 -6.38 8.36 -16.85
CA ASN A 40 -5.74 7.58 -15.79
C ASN A 40 -4.25 7.96 -15.72
N VAL A 41 -3.80 8.38 -14.55
CA VAL A 41 -2.43 8.85 -14.34
C VAL A 41 -1.81 8.17 -13.12
N ARG A 42 -0.57 7.70 -13.29
CA ARG A 42 0.28 7.26 -12.21
C ARG A 42 1.56 8.09 -12.15
N VAL A 43 1.72 8.87 -11.08
CA VAL A 43 2.71 9.95 -10.97
C VAL A 43 3.34 10.01 -9.59
N ARG A 44 4.39 10.81 -9.41
CA ARG A 44 5.03 10.97 -8.10
C ARG A 44 4.37 12.03 -7.24
N SER A 45 4.14 13.19 -7.83
CA SER A 45 3.56 14.35 -7.16
C SER A 45 2.18 14.63 -7.70
N PHE A 46 1.24 14.88 -6.80
CA PHE A 46 -0.13 15.25 -7.17
C PHE A 46 -0.24 16.64 -7.79
N ASP A 47 0.72 17.54 -7.55
CA ASP A 47 0.73 18.88 -8.16
C ASP A 47 0.75 18.83 -9.69
N ASP A 48 1.50 17.87 -10.24
CA ASP A 48 1.52 17.60 -11.68
C ASP A 48 0.11 17.29 -12.21
N CYS A 49 -0.71 16.57 -11.43
CA CYS A 49 -2.09 16.25 -11.77
C CYS A 49 -3.01 17.47 -11.67
N LEU A 50 -2.81 18.35 -10.69
CA LEU A 50 -3.63 19.56 -10.54
C LEU A 50 -3.40 20.56 -11.67
N CYS A 51 -2.13 20.75 -12.06
CA CYS A 51 -1.77 21.53 -13.23
C CYS A 51 -2.48 21.03 -14.50
N LEU A 52 -2.67 19.71 -14.64
CA LEU A 52 -3.39 19.12 -15.77
C LEU A 52 -4.87 19.49 -15.79
N LEU A 53 -5.51 19.60 -14.63
CA LEU A 53 -6.92 19.98 -14.51
C LEU A 53 -7.17 21.48 -14.72
N ASP A 54 -6.14 22.32 -14.88
CA ASP A 54 -6.31 23.76 -15.09
C ASP A 54 -6.77 24.09 -16.53
N ARG A 55 -8.09 23.99 -16.76
CA ARG A 55 -8.86 24.44 -17.94
C ARG A 55 -8.63 23.66 -19.24
N ARG A 56 -7.86 22.57 -19.19
CA ARG A 56 -7.46 21.80 -20.39
C ARG A 56 -8.38 20.63 -20.73
N PHE A 57 -9.16 20.13 -19.77
CA PHE A 57 -9.99 18.93 -19.95
C PHE A 57 -11.47 19.17 -19.60
N THR A 58 -12.10 20.13 -20.26
CA THR A 58 -13.50 20.50 -20.00
C THR A 58 -14.52 19.36 -20.26
N GLN A 59 -14.15 18.33 -21.02
CA GLN A 59 -14.98 17.14 -21.29
C GLN A 59 -14.67 15.93 -20.38
N LEU A 60 -13.78 16.09 -19.39
CA LEU A 60 -13.34 15.00 -18.53
C LEU A 60 -14.49 14.53 -17.63
N HIS A 61 -14.87 13.27 -17.78
CA HIS A 61 -15.88 12.64 -16.92
C HIS A 61 -15.26 11.66 -15.92
N THR A 62 -14.12 11.05 -16.26
CA THR A 62 -13.43 10.09 -15.39
C THR A 62 -11.99 10.49 -15.19
N PHE A 63 -11.59 10.62 -13.91
CA PHE A 63 -10.22 10.91 -13.54
C PHE A 63 -9.73 9.92 -12.47
N ILE A 64 -8.73 9.12 -12.84
CA ILE A 64 -8.10 8.12 -11.98
C ILE A 64 -6.67 8.56 -11.72
N VAL A 65 -6.32 8.70 -10.45
CA VAL A 65 -5.04 9.23 -10.01
C VAL A 65 -4.40 8.27 -9.02
N GLN A 66 -3.22 7.77 -9.36
CA GLN A 66 -2.36 7.01 -8.49
C GLN A 66 -1.10 7.82 -8.24
N VAL A 67 -0.86 8.27 -7.01
CA VAL A 67 0.34 9.03 -6.69
C VAL A 67 1.13 8.40 -5.56
N ASP A 68 2.44 8.58 -5.60
CA ASP A 68 3.28 8.19 -4.47
C ASP A 68 2.96 9.06 -3.25
N ARG A 69 2.99 10.39 -3.41
CA ARG A 69 2.81 11.31 -2.29
C ARG A 69 2.13 12.61 -2.71
N ILE A 70 1.35 13.18 -1.79
CA ILE A 70 0.91 14.57 -1.84
C ILE A 70 1.81 15.37 -0.90
N TYR A 71 2.43 16.41 -1.43
CA TYR A 71 3.20 17.38 -0.64
C TYR A 71 2.34 18.61 -0.38
N HIS A 72 2.69 19.37 0.68
CA HIS A 72 2.05 20.66 0.91
C HIS A 72 2.21 21.54 -0.32
N THR A 73 1.08 21.93 -0.91
CA THR A 73 1.04 22.70 -2.14
C THR A 73 0.28 24.00 -1.90
N SER A 74 0.83 25.10 -2.43
CA SER A 74 0.15 26.39 -2.43
C SER A 74 -0.87 26.50 -3.57
N MET A 75 -0.95 25.49 -4.46
CA MET A 75 -1.90 25.46 -5.56
C MET A 75 -3.29 25.08 -5.06
N ILE A 76 -4.02 26.09 -4.58
CA ILE A 76 -5.46 26.01 -4.43
C ILE A 76 -6.05 25.98 -5.85
N ILE A 77 -6.59 24.83 -6.27
CA ILE A 77 -7.39 24.77 -7.48
C ILE A 77 -8.59 25.70 -7.28
N LYS A 78 -8.62 26.80 -8.03
CA LYS A 78 -9.77 27.70 -8.16
C LYS A 78 -10.68 27.30 -9.34
N ASN A 79 -10.45 26.14 -9.94
CA ASN A 79 -10.98 25.80 -11.24
C ASN A 79 -12.25 24.94 -11.15
N THR A 80 -13.40 25.61 -11.12
CA THR A 80 -14.72 25.01 -10.85
C THR A 80 -15.31 24.24 -12.03
N GLU A 81 -15.04 24.62 -13.29
CA GLU A 81 -15.75 24.06 -14.45
C GLU A 81 -15.33 22.62 -14.83
N THR A 82 -14.04 22.28 -14.79
CA THR A 82 -13.60 20.90 -15.09
C THR A 82 -14.03 19.94 -13.98
N LEU A 83 -13.97 20.39 -12.73
CA LEU A 83 -14.37 19.58 -11.58
C LEU A 83 -15.88 19.36 -11.50
N SER A 84 -16.69 20.30 -12.02
CA SER A 84 -18.15 20.11 -12.08
C SER A 84 -18.60 19.07 -13.10
N ASN A 85 -17.78 18.73 -14.10
CA ASN A 85 -18.14 17.74 -15.12
C ASN A 85 -17.73 16.31 -14.74
N LEU A 86 -16.91 16.14 -13.70
CA LEU A 86 -16.46 14.82 -13.25
C LEU A 86 -17.63 14.00 -12.69
N LYS A 87 -17.81 12.82 -13.27
CA LYS A 87 -18.73 11.77 -12.79
C LYS A 87 -18.01 10.69 -11.99
N CYS A 88 -16.76 10.41 -12.33
CA CYS A 88 -15.95 9.38 -11.69
C CYS A 88 -14.60 9.94 -11.25
N PHE A 89 -14.28 9.80 -9.98
CA PHE A 89 -12.98 10.18 -9.44
C PHE A 89 -12.37 9.06 -8.60
N SER A 90 -11.10 8.76 -8.83
CA SER A 90 -10.33 7.81 -8.03
C SER A 90 -9.00 8.43 -7.61
N LEU A 91 -8.70 8.35 -6.32
CA LEU A 91 -7.42 8.77 -5.74
C LEU A 91 -6.83 7.61 -4.95
N THR A 92 -5.63 7.18 -5.34
CA THR A 92 -4.82 6.20 -4.61
C THR A 92 -3.50 6.84 -4.23
N LEU A 93 -3.21 6.91 -2.93
CA LEU A 93 -1.91 7.31 -2.39
C LEU A 93 -1.16 6.05 -1.94
N PHE A 94 0.06 5.88 -2.45
CA PHE A 94 0.90 4.75 -2.03
C PHE A 94 1.66 5.05 -0.73
N TRP A 95 1.84 6.32 -0.38
CA TRP A 95 2.49 6.77 0.84
C TRP A 95 1.53 7.64 1.64
N ALA A 96 1.84 7.79 2.93
CA ALA A 96 1.04 8.63 3.81
C ALA A 96 1.11 10.11 3.43
N THR A 97 0.00 10.82 3.67
CA THR A 97 -0.13 12.28 3.46
C THR A 97 -0.53 12.99 4.75
N LEU A 98 -0.24 14.29 4.82
CA LEU A 98 -0.74 15.22 5.84
C LEU A 98 -1.83 16.15 5.27
N GLU A 99 -2.07 16.12 3.96
CA GLU A 99 -2.83 17.13 3.23
C GLU A 99 -4.31 16.75 3.04
N TYR A 100 -4.87 15.95 3.94
CA TYR A 100 -6.28 15.55 3.83
C TYR A 100 -7.21 16.74 3.99
N ASP A 101 -7.11 17.47 5.11
CA ASP A 101 -8.01 18.59 5.41
C ASP A 101 -7.71 19.83 4.53
N ASN A 102 -6.46 20.02 4.12
CA ASN A 102 -6.03 21.18 3.33
C ASN A 102 -6.25 21.02 1.82
N LEU A 103 -6.14 19.79 1.29
CA LEU A 103 -6.13 19.57 -0.16
C LEU A 103 -7.17 18.56 -0.62
N ILE A 104 -7.16 17.34 -0.07
CA ILE A 104 -8.02 16.25 -0.53
C ILE A 104 -9.49 16.59 -0.30
N LEU A 105 -9.85 16.98 0.93
CA LEU A 105 -11.23 17.24 1.29
C LEU A 105 -11.82 18.46 0.55
N PRO A 106 -11.14 19.62 0.48
CA PRO A 106 -11.61 20.74 -0.32
C PRO A 106 -11.74 20.41 -1.81
N LEU A 107 -10.81 19.66 -2.38
CA LEU A 107 -10.90 19.21 -3.77
C LEU A 107 -12.14 18.33 -3.99
N LEU A 108 -12.38 17.38 -3.09
CA LEU A 108 -13.58 16.54 -3.14
C LEU A 108 -14.85 17.40 -3.03
N HIS A 109 -14.91 18.42 -2.19
CA HIS A 109 -16.09 19.30 -2.08
C HIS A 109 -16.40 20.04 -3.38
N GLN A 110 -15.41 20.33 -4.21
CA GLN A 110 -15.62 20.96 -5.53
C GLN A 110 -16.24 20.02 -6.57
N MET A 111 -16.13 18.70 -6.38
CA MET A 111 -16.64 17.69 -7.32
C MET A 111 -18.08 17.25 -6.94
N SER A 112 -19.06 18.13 -7.13
CA SER A 112 -20.44 17.93 -6.65
C SER A 112 -21.28 16.92 -7.45
N PHE A 113 -20.91 16.64 -8.70
CA PHE A 113 -21.65 15.76 -9.62
C PHE A 113 -21.08 14.33 -9.73
N LEU A 114 -20.22 13.93 -8.79
CA LEU A 114 -19.66 12.58 -8.78
C LEU A 114 -20.75 11.53 -8.59
N GLU A 115 -20.80 10.58 -9.52
CA GLU A 115 -21.59 9.35 -9.46
C GLU A 115 -20.78 8.21 -8.82
N LYS A 116 -19.45 8.22 -9.01
CA LYS A 116 -18.52 7.22 -8.46
C LYS A 116 -17.29 7.88 -7.82
N LEU A 117 -16.95 7.43 -6.62
CA LEU A 117 -15.77 7.87 -5.88
C LEU A 117 -14.99 6.66 -5.37
N THR A 118 -13.68 6.67 -5.57
CA THR A 118 -12.78 5.65 -5.02
C THR A 118 -11.60 6.31 -4.30
N LEU A 119 -11.43 6.05 -3.01
CA LEU A 119 -10.37 6.64 -2.19
C LEU A 119 -9.53 5.56 -1.51
N SER A 120 -8.22 5.55 -1.74
CA SER A 120 -7.30 4.67 -0.99
C SER A 120 -6.09 5.47 -0.55
N PHE A 121 -5.94 5.68 0.75
CA PHE A 121 -4.81 6.44 1.28
C PHE A 121 -4.60 6.26 2.78
N THR A 122 -3.38 6.57 3.21
CA THR A 122 -3.03 6.71 4.63
C THR A 122 -2.82 8.20 4.96
N ILE A 123 -3.37 8.64 6.09
CA ILE A 123 -3.19 9.98 6.63
C ILE A 123 -2.41 9.89 7.93
N ARG A 124 -1.48 10.83 8.12
CA ARG A 124 -0.70 10.98 9.36
C ARG A 124 -1.01 12.31 10.02
N ASP A 125 -0.70 12.37 11.32
CA ASP A 125 -0.71 13.57 12.16
C ASP A 125 -2.01 14.38 12.11
N ARG A 126 -3.14 13.70 11.89
CA ARG A 126 -4.46 14.34 11.93
C ARG A 126 -4.91 14.49 13.39
N ILE A 127 -5.57 15.61 13.69
CA ILE A 127 -6.05 15.93 15.03
C ILE A 127 -7.23 15.01 15.45
N SER A 128 -7.95 14.44 14.48
CA SER A 128 -9.08 13.54 14.73
C SER A 128 -9.17 12.43 13.68
N PHE A 129 -9.84 11.33 14.03
CA PHE A 129 -10.01 10.20 13.11
C PHE A 129 -10.96 10.53 11.96
N ILE A 130 -10.74 9.89 10.82
CA ILE A 130 -11.77 9.75 9.79
C ILE A 130 -12.58 8.50 10.14
N ASP A 131 -13.67 8.71 10.86
CA ASP A 131 -14.63 7.68 11.23
C ASP A 131 -15.84 7.67 10.28
N GLY A 132 -16.87 6.89 10.62
CA GLY A 132 -18.08 6.79 9.80
C GLY A 132 -18.83 8.12 9.72
N ASN A 133 -18.90 8.88 10.82
CA ASN A 133 -19.57 10.17 10.86
C ASN A 133 -18.87 11.18 9.94
N HIS A 134 -17.54 11.25 10.01
CA HIS A 134 -16.76 12.13 9.15
C HIS A 134 -17.00 11.83 7.67
N LEU A 135 -16.93 10.55 7.25
CA LEU A 135 -17.21 10.18 5.85
C LEU A 135 -18.66 10.51 5.43
N VAL A 136 -19.63 10.31 6.32
CA VAL A 136 -21.05 10.61 6.02
C VAL A 136 -21.29 12.11 5.89
N ILE A 137 -20.78 12.92 6.81
CA ILE A 137 -21.02 14.37 6.85
C ILE A 137 -20.21 15.07 5.76
N ASP A 138 -18.93 14.75 5.65
CA ASP A 138 -18.00 15.52 4.83
C ASP A 138 -17.82 15.01 3.42
N ILE A 139 -18.24 13.78 3.10
CA ILE A 139 -18.15 13.24 1.75
C ILE A 139 -19.53 12.87 1.21
N ILE A 140 -20.22 11.92 1.84
CA ILE A 140 -21.42 11.30 1.28
C ILE A 140 -22.57 12.31 1.19
N SER A 141 -22.85 13.05 2.27
CA SER A 141 -24.00 13.97 2.32
C SER A 141 -23.83 15.19 1.41
N LYS A 142 -22.59 15.52 1.03
CA LYS A 142 -22.26 16.61 0.10
C LYS A 142 -22.31 16.19 -1.37
N LYS A 143 -22.62 14.92 -1.67
CA LYS A 143 -22.62 14.35 -3.03
C LYS A 143 -23.94 13.65 -3.34
N PRO A 144 -24.99 14.40 -3.73
CA PRO A 144 -26.33 13.84 -3.93
C PRO A 144 -26.42 12.81 -5.08
N TYR A 145 -25.48 12.85 -6.03
CA TYR A 145 -25.42 11.93 -7.17
C TYR A 145 -24.53 10.70 -6.91
N LEU A 146 -23.90 10.58 -5.74
CA LEU A 146 -22.95 9.51 -5.48
C LEU A 146 -23.66 8.17 -5.29
N HIS A 147 -23.54 7.28 -6.27
CA HIS A 147 -24.12 5.94 -6.25
C HIS A 147 -23.12 4.87 -5.83
N THR A 148 -21.83 5.13 -6.01
CA THR A 148 -20.77 4.19 -5.66
C THR A 148 -19.67 4.92 -4.91
N PHE A 149 -19.44 4.51 -3.67
CA PHE A 149 -18.30 4.95 -2.88
C PHE A 149 -17.51 3.73 -2.41
N ILE A 150 -16.28 3.61 -2.89
CA ILE A 150 -15.34 2.55 -2.51
C ILE A 150 -14.18 3.24 -1.80
N PHE A 151 -13.77 2.72 -0.65
CA PHE A 151 -12.69 3.32 0.12
C PHE A 151 -11.84 2.30 0.87
N ASP A 152 -10.62 2.73 1.16
CA ASP A 152 -9.55 2.03 1.86
C ASP A 152 -8.68 3.09 2.57
N ILE A 153 -9.16 3.56 3.72
CA ILE A 153 -8.66 4.75 4.39
C ILE A 153 -8.04 4.36 5.73
N VAL A 154 -6.79 4.75 5.91
CA VAL A 154 -6.10 4.68 7.20
C VAL A 154 -5.91 6.09 7.72
N THR A 155 -6.28 6.32 8.98
CA THR A 155 -5.98 7.56 9.69
C THR A 155 -5.15 7.25 10.92
N ASN A 156 -3.98 7.86 11.02
CA ASN A 156 -3.19 7.93 12.24
C ASN A 156 -3.43 9.28 12.90
N CYS A 157 -3.78 9.26 14.18
CA CYS A 157 -4.05 10.43 14.99
C CYS A 157 -3.18 10.45 16.22
N ALA A 158 -2.67 11.63 16.56
CA ALA A 158 -2.06 11.85 17.86
C ALA A 158 -3.16 11.78 18.93
N ILE A 159 -3.07 10.82 19.85
CA ILE A 159 -4.00 10.68 20.97
C ILE A 159 -3.22 10.64 22.27
N ALA A 160 -3.75 11.29 23.31
CA ALA A 160 -3.13 11.29 24.64
C ALA A 160 -3.50 10.06 25.48
N ASP A 161 -4.59 9.37 25.11
CA ASP A 161 -5.14 8.22 25.83
C ASP A 161 -5.82 7.28 24.82
N GLU A 162 -5.68 5.97 25.03
CA GLU A 162 -6.36 4.91 24.28
C GLU A 162 -7.89 5.05 24.35
N GLN A 163 -8.43 5.63 25.43
CA GLN A 163 -9.87 5.91 25.55
C GLN A 163 -10.40 6.93 24.52
N LEU A 164 -9.52 7.67 23.84
CA LEU A 164 -9.87 8.59 22.76
C LEU A 164 -9.94 7.91 21.39
N LEU A 165 -9.67 6.60 21.32
CA LEU A 165 -9.90 5.83 20.11
C LEU A 165 -11.39 5.79 19.77
N PRO A 166 -11.75 5.83 18.47
CA PRO A 166 -13.14 5.74 18.07
C PRO A 166 -13.67 4.36 18.46
N THR A 167 -14.94 4.26 18.83
CA THR A 167 -15.55 2.95 19.06
C THR A 167 -15.88 2.25 17.73
N SER A 168 -16.16 0.95 17.80
CA SER A 168 -16.77 0.21 16.67
C SER A 168 -17.95 0.94 16.05
N ASP A 169 -18.81 1.48 16.92
CA ASP A 169 -20.07 2.08 16.51
C ASP A 169 -19.84 3.42 15.81
N ASP A 170 -18.87 4.22 16.29
CA ASP A 170 -18.47 5.49 15.65
C ASP A 170 -17.95 5.26 14.23
N VAL A 171 -17.20 4.17 14.01
CA VAL A 171 -16.61 3.84 12.71
C VAL A 171 -17.64 3.27 11.74
N ARG A 172 -18.53 2.37 12.19
CA ARG A 172 -19.37 1.58 11.27
C ARG A 172 -20.80 2.05 11.15
N CYS A 173 -21.46 2.36 12.27
CA CYS A 173 -22.91 2.54 12.31
C CYS A 173 -23.40 3.62 11.31
N PRO A 174 -22.75 4.79 11.20
CA PRO A 174 -23.17 5.82 10.24
C PRO A 174 -23.15 5.34 8.78
N LEU A 175 -22.17 4.52 8.42
CA LEU A 175 -22.02 3.99 7.05
C LEU A 175 -23.00 2.86 6.78
N ILE A 176 -23.22 1.96 7.74
CA ILE A 176 -24.21 0.89 7.64
C ILE A 176 -25.63 1.47 7.47
N GLN A 177 -25.97 2.53 8.22
CA GLN A 177 -27.26 3.23 8.06
C GLN A 177 -27.45 3.84 6.67
N ARG A 178 -26.35 4.11 5.95
CA ARG A 178 -26.37 4.56 4.55
C ARG A 178 -26.28 3.42 3.53
N GLY A 179 -26.34 2.16 3.98
CA GLY A 179 -26.33 0.97 3.13
C GLY A 179 -24.93 0.47 2.74
N TYR A 180 -23.86 0.96 3.38
CA TYR A 180 -22.50 0.51 3.11
C TYR A 180 -22.09 -0.68 3.98
N ASN A 181 -21.48 -1.68 3.36
CA ASN A 181 -20.78 -2.75 4.07
C ASN A 181 -19.33 -2.35 4.29
N VAL A 182 -18.90 -2.36 5.55
CA VAL A 182 -17.60 -1.82 5.95
C VAL A 182 -16.84 -2.81 6.82
N GLY A 183 -15.57 -3.01 6.48
CA GLY A 183 -14.58 -3.62 7.34
C GLY A 183 -13.79 -2.51 8.02
N TYR A 184 -13.30 -2.79 9.22
CA TYR A 184 -12.49 -1.85 9.96
C TYR A 184 -11.65 -2.58 11.00
N TYR A 185 -10.61 -1.93 11.48
CA TYR A 185 -10.01 -2.24 12.76
C TYR A 185 -9.33 -0.99 13.31
N ILE A 186 -9.22 -0.97 14.63
CA ILE A 186 -8.57 0.09 15.37
C ILE A 186 -7.31 -0.48 16.00
N ASP A 187 -6.29 0.35 16.06
CA ASP A 187 -4.99 -0.04 16.55
C ASP A 187 -4.35 1.11 17.33
N TYR A 188 -3.47 0.76 18.24
CA TYR A 188 -2.64 1.67 19.02
C TYR A 188 -1.18 1.32 18.74
N LEU A 189 -0.50 2.18 18.00
CA LEU A 189 0.84 1.88 17.46
C LEU A 189 1.95 2.09 18.50
N TYR A 190 1.84 3.15 19.29
CA TYR A 190 2.72 3.49 20.43
C TYR A 190 2.05 4.58 21.28
N ASP A 191 2.66 4.95 22.41
CA ASP A 191 2.15 5.78 23.53
C ASP A 191 1.47 7.13 23.20
N SER A 192 1.36 7.50 21.92
CA SER A 192 0.59 8.68 21.52
C SER A 192 -0.04 8.61 20.13
N ILE A 193 -0.08 7.45 19.46
CA ILE A 193 -0.69 7.33 18.12
C ILE A 193 -1.71 6.21 18.06
N GLY A 194 -2.97 6.63 17.88
CA GLY A 194 -4.04 5.75 17.47
C GLY A 194 -4.16 5.66 15.96
N ARG A 195 -4.62 4.52 15.48
CA ARG A 195 -4.83 4.21 14.07
C ARG A 195 -6.24 3.66 13.88
N CYS A 196 -6.98 4.22 12.93
CA CYS A 196 -8.22 3.65 12.43
C CYS A 196 -8.02 3.28 10.97
N HIS A 197 -8.29 2.02 10.61
CA HIS A 197 -8.33 1.57 9.23
C HIS A 197 -9.77 1.19 8.90
N ILE A 198 -10.37 1.87 7.94
CA ILE A 198 -11.74 1.64 7.48
C ILE A 198 -11.75 1.40 5.96
N TYR A 199 -12.47 0.36 5.51
CA TYR A 199 -12.49 -0.03 4.11
C TYR A 199 -13.84 -0.64 3.68
N SER A 200 -14.13 -0.56 2.38
CA SER A 200 -15.35 -1.10 1.78
C SER A 200 -15.30 -2.63 1.64
N LEU A 201 -16.46 -3.27 1.81
CA LEU A 201 -16.67 -4.69 1.57
C LEU A 201 -17.76 -4.93 0.50
N PRO A 202 -17.59 -5.91 -0.42
CA PRO A 202 -16.37 -6.70 -0.62
C PRO A 202 -15.20 -5.83 -1.11
N PHE A 203 -13.98 -6.20 -0.70
CA PHE A 203 -12.78 -5.45 -1.08
C PHE A 203 -12.41 -5.75 -2.54
N THR A 204 -12.30 -4.71 -3.37
CA THR A 204 -12.14 -4.82 -4.83
C THR A 204 -10.82 -4.27 -5.36
N MET A 205 -10.00 -3.63 -4.52
CA MET A 205 -8.73 -3.03 -4.96
C MET A 205 -7.60 -4.07 -4.98
N GLU A 206 -6.62 -3.85 -5.86
CA GLU A 206 -5.42 -4.70 -5.95
C GLU A 206 -4.41 -4.47 -4.81
N ARG A 207 -4.54 -3.35 -4.12
CA ARG A 207 -3.71 -2.97 -3.00
C ARG A 207 -4.62 -2.57 -1.84
N ILE A 208 -4.27 -3.04 -0.65
CA ILE A 208 -4.81 -2.53 0.61
C ILE A 208 -3.77 -1.58 1.22
N GLN A 209 -4.23 -0.54 1.92
CA GLN A 209 -3.35 0.28 2.74
C GLN A 209 -2.63 -0.59 3.77
N ASP A 210 -1.47 -0.11 4.24
CA ASP A 210 -0.59 -0.88 5.11
C ASP A 210 -1.37 -1.49 6.28
N ILE A 211 -1.06 -2.74 6.62
CA ILE A 211 -1.71 -3.44 7.73
C ILE A 211 -0.74 -3.61 8.90
N THR A 212 -1.29 -3.82 10.08
CA THR A 212 -0.55 -3.98 11.34
C THR A 212 -0.92 -5.33 11.98
N ILE A 213 -0.30 -5.68 13.10
CA ILE A 213 -0.60 -6.95 13.78
C ILE A 213 -2.05 -7.06 14.28
N LYS A 214 -2.79 -5.94 14.34
CA LYS A 214 -4.21 -5.91 14.71
C LYS A 214 -5.17 -6.21 13.54
N PHE A 215 -4.63 -6.46 12.35
CA PHE A 215 -5.44 -6.84 11.21
C PHE A 215 -6.27 -8.09 11.53
N PRO A 216 -7.62 -8.03 11.40
CA PRO A 216 -8.51 -9.07 11.89
C PRO A 216 -8.63 -10.28 10.95
N GLY A 217 -7.98 -10.26 9.78
CA GLY A 217 -8.21 -11.27 8.74
C GLY A 217 -9.37 -10.93 7.82
N GLY A 218 -9.99 -11.97 7.25
CA GLY A 218 -10.97 -11.87 6.15
C GLY A 218 -10.41 -12.49 4.88
N VAL A 219 -11.16 -12.46 3.76
CA VAL A 219 -10.69 -13.01 2.47
C VAL A 219 -10.69 -11.93 1.40
N PHE A 220 -9.51 -11.56 0.92
CA PHE A 220 -9.26 -10.45 0.00
C PHE A 220 -8.75 -10.98 -1.34
N THR A 221 -9.67 -11.49 -2.16
CA THR A 221 -9.34 -12.16 -3.44
C THR A 221 -8.79 -11.22 -4.52
N HIS A 222 -8.97 -9.91 -4.40
CA HIS A 222 -8.46 -8.91 -5.36
C HIS A 222 -7.07 -8.40 -5.02
N VAL A 223 -6.66 -8.48 -3.75
CA VAL A 223 -5.38 -7.92 -3.31
C VAL A 223 -4.21 -8.73 -3.88
N ARG A 224 -3.24 -8.02 -4.44
CA ARG A 224 -1.97 -8.51 -5.01
C ARG A 224 -0.76 -7.88 -4.31
N HIS A 225 -0.94 -6.72 -3.70
CA HIS A 225 0.12 -5.96 -3.04
C HIS A 225 -0.22 -5.73 -1.58
N LEU A 226 0.69 -6.13 -0.69
CA LEU A 226 0.56 -5.97 0.75
C LEU A 226 1.83 -5.38 1.35
N VAL A 227 1.63 -4.47 2.29
CA VAL A 227 2.67 -4.01 3.20
C VAL A 227 2.21 -4.32 4.62
N VAL A 228 3.02 -5.09 5.35
CA VAL A 228 2.88 -5.30 6.78
C VAL A 228 3.84 -4.34 7.47
N HIS A 229 3.31 -3.45 8.30
CA HIS A 229 4.05 -2.36 8.89
C HIS A 229 3.77 -2.24 10.39
N ASP A 230 4.72 -2.67 11.21
CA ASP A 230 4.66 -2.56 12.67
C ASP A 230 6.06 -2.37 13.26
N PHE A 231 6.43 -1.13 13.57
CA PHE A 231 7.77 -0.80 14.07
C PHE A 231 7.98 -1.17 15.53
N PHE A 232 6.92 -1.31 16.32
CA PHE A 232 7.02 -1.34 17.78
C PHE A 232 6.58 -2.66 18.39
N ARG A 233 5.96 -3.54 17.60
CA ARG A 233 5.49 -4.84 18.06
C ARG A 233 6.03 -5.96 17.18
N SER A 234 6.31 -7.07 17.83
CA SER A 234 6.77 -8.31 17.20
C SER A 234 5.66 -8.94 16.36
N ILE A 235 6.00 -9.38 15.14
CA ILE A 235 5.08 -10.05 14.24
C ILE A 235 5.33 -11.57 14.31
N GLU A 236 4.42 -12.31 14.94
CA GLU A 236 4.61 -13.74 15.15
C GLU A 236 4.15 -14.59 13.96
N HIS A 237 4.56 -15.86 13.94
CA HIS A 237 4.21 -16.84 12.90
C HIS A 237 2.71 -16.88 12.58
N ASP A 238 1.85 -16.93 13.60
CA ASP A 238 0.38 -17.00 13.43
C ASP A 238 -0.18 -15.82 12.64
N PHE A 239 0.46 -14.65 12.73
CA PHE A 239 0.08 -13.50 11.93
C PHE A 239 0.39 -13.74 10.45
N PHE A 240 1.58 -14.26 10.11
CA PHE A 240 1.88 -14.63 8.73
C PHE A 240 0.97 -15.75 8.21
N LEU A 241 0.58 -16.69 9.06
CA LEU A 241 -0.43 -17.69 8.71
C LEU A 241 -1.77 -17.01 8.37
N LEU A 242 -2.24 -16.07 9.20
CA LEU A 242 -3.43 -15.26 8.94
C LEU A 242 -3.32 -14.51 7.60
N ILE A 243 -2.16 -13.91 7.29
CA ILE A 243 -1.92 -13.23 6.01
C ILE A 243 -2.04 -14.19 4.83
N SER A 244 -1.47 -15.40 4.92
CA SER A 244 -1.54 -16.38 3.83
C SER A 244 -2.98 -16.82 3.52
N GLN A 245 -3.84 -16.89 4.54
CA GLN A 245 -5.25 -17.22 4.40
C GLN A 245 -6.05 -16.02 3.87
N ALA A 246 -5.72 -14.82 4.34
CA ALA A 246 -6.46 -13.62 3.97
C ALA A 246 -6.18 -13.14 2.55
N PHE A 247 -4.97 -13.37 2.04
CA PHE A 247 -4.52 -12.89 0.74
C PHE A 247 -4.08 -14.05 -0.16
N PRO A 248 -5.01 -14.92 -0.61
CA PRO A 248 -4.66 -16.17 -1.29
C PRO A 248 -3.95 -15.96 -2.64
N LEU A 249 -4.09 -14.78 -3.26
CA LEU A 249 -3.51 -14.42 -4.55
C LEU A 249 -2.41 -13.36 -4.44
N LEU A 250 -1.82 -13.18 -3.25
CA LEU A 250 -0.79 -12.18 -3.00
C LEU A 250 0.44 -12.39 -3.88
N LYS A 251 0.88 -11.32 -4.57
CA LYS A 251 2.06 -11.33 -5.47
C LYS A 251 3.24 -10.57 -4.91
N HIS A 252 3.00 -9.50 -4.16
CA HIS A 252 4.03 -8.62 -3.62
C HIS A 252 3.79 -8.41 -2.13
N MET A 253 4.79 -8.73 -1.31
CA MET A 253 4.77 -8.50 0.13
C MET A 253 5.97 -7.66 0.53
N THR A 254 5.73 -6.65 1.36
CA THR A 254 6.76 -5.90 2.07
C THR A 254 6.54 -6.06 3.55
N VAL A 255 7.58 -6.41 4.30
CA VAL A 255 7.55 -6.44 5.76
C VAL A 255 8.43 -5.32 6.27
N VAL A 256 7.87 -4.47 7.13
CA VAL A 256 8.54 -3.35 7.77
C VAL A 256 8.31 -3.50 9.27
N SER A 257 9.30 -4.04 9.96
CA SER A 257 9.28 -4.20 11.41
C SER A 257 10.70 -4.37 11.92
N LEU A 258 11.08 -3.56 12.90
CA LEU A 258 12.43 -3.59 13.48
C LEU A 258 12.50 -4.46 14.74
N MET A 259 11.36 -4.89 15.27
CA MET A 259 11.28 -5.72 16.46
C MET A 259 11.60 -7.17 16.13
N GLU A 260 12.31 -7.82 17.03
CA GLU A 260 12.52 -9.27 16.98
C GLU A 260 11.22 -10.05 17.24
N GLN A 261 11.14 -11.28 16.73
CA GLN A 261 10.04 -12.18 17.06
C GLN A 261 10.19 -12.69 18.49
N LYS A 262 9.12 -12.67 19.28
CA LYS A 262 9.15 -13.18 20.66
C LYS A 262 9.01 -14.70 20.68
N LYS A 263 8.24 -15.28 19.75
CA LYS A 263 7.96 -16.72 19.68
C LYS A 263 8.66 -17.32 18.47
N LYS A 264 9.98 -17.51 18.56
CA LYS A 264 10.77 -18.14 17.49
C LYS A 264 10.41 -19.62 17.37
N GLN A 265 10.10 -20.09 16.16
CA GLN A 265 9.82 -21.51 15.93
C GLN A 265 11.00 -22.43 16.32
N SER A 266 12.24 -21.93 16.21
CA SER A 266 13.46 -22.66 16.59
C SER A 266 13.60 -22.93 18.09
N ASN A 267 12.81 -22.25 18.94
CA ASN A 267 12.89 -22.37 20.41
C ASN A 267 11.81 -23.29 21.00
N LYS A 268 11.07 -24.05 20.16
CA LYS A 268 10.12 -25.04 20.66
C LYS A 268 10.90 -26.21 21.27
N SER A 269 11.00 -26.22 22.60
CA SER A 269 11.36 -27.40 23.39
C SER A 269 10.31 -28.50 23.19
N ASP A 270 10.76 -29.75 23.18
CA ASP A 270 10.06 -30.99 22.80
C ASP A 270 8.72 -31.33 23.51
N GLU A 271 8.12 -30.42 24.28
CA GLU A 271 6.93 -30.72 25.11
C GLU A 271 5.59 -30.19 24.57
N TYR A 272 5.56 -29.42 23.48
CA TYR A 272 4.31 -29.06 22.80
C TYR A 272 4.47 -29.11 21.27
N GLU A 273 4.21 -30.29 20.70
CA GLU A 273 3.93 -30.49 19.27
C GLU A 273 2.59 -29.82 18.88
N GLU A 274 2.45 -28.51 19.10
CA GLU A 274 1.54 -27.75 18.26
C GLU A 274 2.22 -27.65 16.89
N THR A 275 1.80 -28.56 16.02
CA THR A 275 2.05 -28.60 14.57
C THR A 275 1.98 -27.19 14.00
N SER A 276 3.12 -26.50 13.94
CA SER A 276 3.18 -25.20 13.28
C SER A 276 3.05 -25.48 11.79
N SER A 277 1.89 -25.16 11.23
CA SER A 277 1.64 -25.40 9.81
C SER A 277 2.62 -24.56 8.99
N ILE A 278 3.38 -25.21 8.11
CA ILE A 278 4.21 -24.53 7.12
C ILE A 278 3.33 -23.57 6.33
N ILE A 279 3.67 -22.28 6.36
CA ILE A 279 2.90 -21.25 5.67
C ILE A 279 3.20 -21.35 4.18
N LYS A 280 2.19 -21.25 3.31
CA LYS A 280 2.39 -21.28 1.86
C LYS A 280 1.87 -20.03 1.19
N TYR A 281 2.76 -19.28 0.55
CA TYR A 281 2.40 -18.17 -0.32
C TYR A 281 2.52 -18.59 -1.80
N SER A 282 1.48 -19.23 -2.32
CA SER A 282 1.49 -19.87 -3.64
C SER A 282 1.79 -18.93 -4.81
N HIS A 283 1.49 -17.65 -4.68
CA HIS A 283 1.61 -16.66 -5.77
C HIS A 283 2.62 -15.54 -5.49
N LEU A 284 3.30 -15.57 -4.35
CA LEU A 284 4.24 -14.50 -3.98
C LEU A 284 5.45 -14.54 -4.91
N THR A 285 5.65 -13.47 -5.67
CA THR A 285 6.74 -13.32 -6.63
C THR A 285 7.80 -12.35 -6.14
N THR A 286 7.39 -11.34 -5.38
CA THR A 286 8.27 -10.31 -4.82
C THR A 286 8.15 -10.24 -3.31
N LEU A 287 9.28 -10.34 -2.62
CA LEU A 287 9.38 -10.15 -1.18
C LEU A 287 10.37 -9.03 -0.85
N LYS A 288 9.98 -8.11 0.04
CA LYS A 288 10.83 -7.01 0.51
C LYS A 288 11.01 -7.06 2.03
N LEU A 289 12.26 -7.17 2.46
CA LEU A 289 12.71 -7.35 3.84
C LEU A 289 13.84 -6.39 4.25
N SER A 290 14.21 -5.42 3.41
CA SER A 290 15.30 -4.46 3.69
C SER A 290 15.05 -3.60 4.94
N GLN A 291 13.81 -3.49 5.41
CA GLN A 291 13.44 -2.77 6.64
C GLN A 291 12.82 -3.71 7.69
N ALA A 292 13.12 -5.01 7.58
CA ALA A 292 12.65 -6.04 8.50
C ALA A 292 13.80 -6.54 9.38
N HIS A 293 13.53 -6.84 10.66
CA HIS A 293 14.43 -7.59 11.52
C HIS A 293 14.76 -8.95 10.89
N ILE A 294 15.94 -9.49 11.22
CA ILE A 294 16.44 -10.75 10.63
C ILE A 294 15.52 -11.95 10.90
N ASP A 295 14.81 -11.96 12.03
CA ASP A 295 13.88 -13.04 12.35
C ASP A 295 12.80 -13.20 11.27
N TYR A 296 12.33 -12.12 10.66
CA TYR A 296 11.36 -12.20 9.57
C TYR A 296 11.95 -12.77 8.27
N ALA A 297 13.25 -12.60 8.05
CA ALA A 297 13.94 -13.27 6.96
C ALA A 297 14.05 -14.78 7.23
N LYS A 298 14.31 -15.21 8.48
CA LYS A 298 14.28 -16.62 8.88
C LYS A 298 12.89 -17.22 8.74
N GLU A 299 11.86 -16.52 9.22
CA GLU A 299 10.45 -16.93 9.12
C GLU A 299 10.02 -17.16 7.67
N LEU A 300 10.38 -16.25 6.75
CA LEU A 300 9.86 -16.27 5.38
C LEU A 300 10.76 -17.00 4.38
N LEU A 301 12.07 -17.07 4.60
CA LEU A 301 12.99 -17.68 3.64
C LEU A 301 13.35 -19.13 3.98
N LEU A 302 13.23 -19.59 5.23
CA LEU A 302 13.45 -21.00 5.57
C LEU A 302 12.23 -21.85 5.20
N ASP A 303 12.45 -22.92 4.45
CA ASP A 303 11.40 -23.83 3.95
C ASP A 303 10.69 -24.65 5.04
N SER A 304 11.35 -24.79 6.20
CA SER A 304 10.78 -25.35 7.43
C SER A 304 9.60 -24.52 7.95
N ASN A 305 9.55 -23.23 7.62
CA ASN A 305 8.59 -22.27 8.17
C ASN A 305 7.61 -21.81 7.09
N THR A 306 8.14 -21.46 5.90
CA THR A 306 7.37 -20.88 4.80
C THR A 306 7.76 -21.48 3.45
N ARG A 307 6.80 -21.73 2.57
CA ARG A 307 7.00 -22.14 1.16
C ARG A 307 6.66 -21.01 0.20
N LEU A 308 7.64 -20.63 -0.61
CA LEU A 308 7.58 -19.54 -1.58
C LEU A 308 7.84 -20.02 -3.03
N PRO A 309 6.99 -20.90 -3.59
CA PRO A 309 7.27 -21.61 -4.85
C PRO A 309 7.41 -20.72 -6.10
N CYS A 310 6.98 -19.45 -6.01
CA CYS A 310 6.97 -18.48 -7.11
C CYS A 310 7.91 -17.29 -6.87
N LEU A 311 8.69 -17.28 -5.77
CA LEU A 311 9.57 -16.17 -5.44
C LEU A 311 10.63 -16.02 -6.53
N ASN A 312 10.67 -14.84 -7.14
CA ASN A 312 11.62 -14.51 -8.20
C ASN A 312 12.34 -13.17 -7.99
N LYS A 313 11.88 -12.35 -7.03
CA LYS A 313 12.47 -11.06 -6.69
C LYS A 313 12.54 -10.87 -5.18
N LEU A 314 13.75 -10.61 -4.66
CA LEU A 314 14.00 -10.39 -3.24
C LEU A 314 14.72 -9.06 -3.02
N TYR A 315 14.27 -8.30 -2.02
CA TYR A 315 14.94 -7.11 -1.51
C TYR A 315 15.32 -7.37 -0.05
N ILE A 316 16.61 -7.35 0.27
CA ILE A 316 17.10 -7.71 1.60
C ILE A 316 18.49 -7.09 1.84
N ASP A 317 18.87 -6.89 3.09
CA ASP A 317 20.25 -6.53 3.42
C ASP A 317 21.16 -7.73 3.21
N TYR A 318 22.36 -7.51 2.68
CA TYR A 318 23.30 -8.61 2.39
C TYR A 318 23.63 -9.44 3.63
N GLU A 319 23.91 -8.80 4.75
CA GLU A 319 24.27 -9.48 6.01
C GLU A 319 23.13 -10.38 6.52
N LYS A 320 21.88 -9.93 6.39
CA LYS A 320 20.70 -10.72 6.77
C LYS A 320 20.57 -11.95 5.88
N LEU A 321 20.78 -11.79 4.57
CA LEU A 321 20.73 -12.91 3.63
C LEU A 321 21.86 -13.91 3.88
N ALA A 322 23.10 -13.44 4.09
CA ALA A 322 24.23 -14.29 4.42
C ALA A 322 23.95 -15.10 5.70
N ASN A 323 23.43 -14.46 6.75
CA ASN A 323 23.10 -15.16 7.99
C ASN A 323 21.99 -16.22 7.82
N VAL A 324 20.91 -15.91 7.10
CA VAL A 324 19.80 -16.85 6.86
C VAL A 324 20.23 -18.03 5.98
N THR A 325 21.18 -17.81 5.07
CA THR A 325 21.70 -18.84 4.17
C THR A 325 22.94 -19.54 4.73
N GLU A 326 23.36 -19.25 5.95
CA GLU A 326 24.62 -19.75 6.55
C GLU A 326 25.82 -19.53 5.62
N ASP A 327 26.05 -18.27 5.26
CA ASP A 327 27.06 -17.85 4.28
C ASP A 327 26.94 -18.56 2.93
N PHE A 328 25.68 -18.71 2.48
CA PHE A 328 25.28 -19.33 1.21
C PHE A 328 25.63 -20.83 1.13
N THR A 329 25.40 -21.56 2.22
CA THR A 329 25.61 -23.01 2.30
C THR A 329 24.35 -23.80 2.73
N SER A 330 23.34 -23.13 3.30
CA SER A 330 22.13 -23.77 3.81
C SER A 330 21.12 -24.14 2.72
N ASP A 331 20.73 -25.43 2.68
CA ASP A 331 19.69 -25.94 1.78
C ASP A 331 18.28 -25.46 2.14
N ALA A 332 18.00 -25.20 3.42
CA ALA A 332 16.67 -24.81 3.91
C ALA A 332 16.23 -23.46 3.34
N ALA A 333 17.14 -22.50 3.25
CA ALA A 333 16.88 -21.22 2.57
C ALA A 333 16.90 -21.37 1.04
N HIS A 334 17.68 -22.33 0.51
CA HIS A 334 17.90 -22.49 -0.92
C HIS A 334 16.61 -22.89 -1.63
N VAL A 335 15.78 -23.73 -1.02
CA VAL A 335 14.49 -24.17 -1.59
C VAL A 335 13.60 -22.97 -1.98
N ASN A 336 13.48 -21.97 -1.11
CA ASN A 336 12.69 -20.77 -1.40
C ASN A 336 13.40 -19.78 -2.33
N CYS A 337 14.74 -19.79 -2.34
CA CYS A 337 15.54 -18.84 -3.11
C CYS A 337 15.95 -19.35 -4.50
N ALA A 338 15.78 -20.64 -4.80
CA ALA A 338 16.28 -21.29 -6.02
C ALA A 338 15.73 -20.71 -7.33
N LYS A 339 14.55 -20.07 -7.30
CA LYS A 339 13.91 -19.45 -8.47
C LYS A 339 14.13 -17.94 -8.57
N LEU A 340 14.95 -17.36 -7.69
CA LEU A 340 15.28 -15.95 -7.75
C LEU A 340 15.88 -15.61 -9.12
N LYS A 341 15.39 -14.53 -9.71
CA LYS A 341 15.91 -13.91 -10.93
C LYS A 341 16.48 -12.53 -10.65
N ASN A 342 15.96 -11.86 -9.62
CA ASN A 342 16.34 -10.50 -9.25
C ASN A 342 16.61 -10.45 -7.74
N LEU A 343 17.81 -10.02 -7.37
CA LEU A 343 18.18 -9.80 -5.99
C LEU A 343 18.67 -8.35 -5.83
N ILE A 344 18.05 -7.63 -4.92
CA ILE A 344 18.37 -6.24 -4.63
C ILE A 344 18.91 -6.20 -3.21
N LEU A 345 20.22 -5.98 -3.11
CA LEU A 345 20.97 -6.01 -1.86
C LEU A 345 21.23 -4.59 -1.36
N TYR A 346 21.03 -4.40 -0.06
CA TYR A 346 21.32 -3.16 0.65
C TYR A 346 22.51 -3.36 1.59
N GLY A 347 23.28 -2.30 1.81
CA GLY A 347 24.19 -2.17 2.95
C GLY A 347 25.53 -2.92 2.90
N SER A 348 25.98 -3.49 1.78
CA SER A 348 27.31 -4.14 1.72
C SER A 348 28.19 -3.69 0.56
N THR A 349 29.48 -3.54 0.87
CA THR A 349 30.60 -3.30 -0.05
C THR A 349 31.54 -4.50 -0.18
N ASN A 350 31.39 -5.55 0.64
CA ASN A 350 32.30 -6.71 0.69
C ASN A 350 31.49 -8.02 0.61
N ILE A 351 31.44 -8.62 -0.59
CA ILE A 351 30.69 -9.84 -0.88
C ILE A 351 31.68 -11.02 -0.87
N ASN A 352 31.30 -12.13 -0.26
CA ASN A 352 32.02 -13.39 -0.47
C ASN A 352 31.57 -13.98 -1.82
N GLU A 353 32.25 -13.53 -2.89
CA GLU A 353 31.84 -13.78 -4.28
C GLU A 353 31.68 -15.27 -4.58
N THR A 354 32.59 -16.13 -4.11
CA THR A 354 32.60 -17.56 -4.47
C THR A 354 31.34 -18.30 -4.02
N ASN A 355 31.00 -18.23 -2.74
CA ASN A 355 29.82 -18.94 -2.22
C ASN A 355 28.52 -18.31 -2.76
N PHE A 356 28.50 -16.97 -2.86
CA PHE A 356 27.34 -16.24 -3.35
C PHE A 356 26.97 -16.63 -4.80
N PHE A 357 27.94 -16.63 -5.72
CA PHE A 357 27.66 -16.95 -7.13
C PHE A 357 27.34 -18.43 -7.35
N ASN A 358 27.89 -19.33 -6.53
CA ASN A 358 27.51 -20.75 -6.57
C ASN A 358 26.06 -20.96 -6.10
N TYR A 359 25.62 -20.21 -5.09
CA TYR A 359 24.26 -20.27 -4.56
C TYR A 359 23.23 -19.56 -5.46
N PHE A 360 23.66 -18.55 -6.21
CA PHE A 360 22.82 -17.73 -7.09
C PHE A 360 23.34 -17.64 -8.53
N PRO A 361 23.45 -18.76 -9.27
CA PRO A 361 24.17 -18.81 -10.54
C PRO A 361 23.53 -17.97 -11.67
N PHE A 362 22.22 -17.69 -11.60
CA PHE A 362 21.47 -17.01 -12.67
C PHE A 362 20.78 -15.71 -12.21
N VAL A 363 21.12 -15.21 -11.03
CA VAL A 363 20.45 -14.04 -10.44
C VAL A 363 21.05 -12.75 -10.98
N GLN A 364 20.19 -11.84 -11.44
CA GLN A 364 20.57 -10.45 -11.63
C GLN A 364 20.64 -9.75 -10.28
N CYS A 365 21.85 -9.42 -9.84
CA CYS A 365 22.09 -8.74 -8.58
C CYS A 365 22.27 -7.23 -8.78
N ARG A 366 21.64 -6.41 -7.93
CA ARG A 366 21.86 -4.96 -7.85
C ARG A 366 22.18 -4.56 -6.43
N PHE A 367 23.27 -3.83 -6.25
CA PHE A 367 23.67 -3.26 -4.97
C PHE A 367 23.13 -1.84 -4.86
N ARG A 368 22.51 -1.54 -3.72
CA ARG A 368 22.07 -0.20 -3.35
C ARG A 368 22.85 0.23 -2.10
N SER A 369 23.56 1.34 -2.25
CA SER A 369 24.22 2.07 -1.17
C SER A 369 23.20 2.69 -0.23
#